data_AF-A0A956RR45-F1
#
_entry.id   AF-A0A956RR45-F1
#
_cell.length_a   1.000
_cell.length_b   1.000
_cell.length_c   1.000
_cell.angle_alpha   90.00
_cell.angle_beta   90.00
_cell.angle_gamma   90.00
#
_symmetry.space_group_name_H-M   'P 1'
#
loop_
_entity.id
_entity.type
_entity.pdbx_description
1 polymer ?
#
loop_
_entity_poly.entity_id
_entity_poly.type
_entity_poly.pdbx_seq_one_letter_code
_entity_poly.pdbx_strand_id
1 'polypeptide(L)'
;AGSLGETSAGLLLLLGIVMAVRRLFDWRIPLAILLAVAAFGGLLHVLLPARCPSPLFLLFSGGLLLGAVFMATDPVTSPVTPRGAWVFGAGIGVLVVLIRLFGGLPEGVMYAILLMNAMVPHVDRWTQPRPFGRGRAA
;
A
#
# COMPACT_ATOMS: atom_id res chain seq x y z
N ALA A 1 -1.35 16.31 21.54
CA ALA A 1 -1.85 15.02 21.01
C ALA A 1 -3.11 15.32 20.22
N GLY A 2 -3.23 14.79 19.01
CA GLY A 2 -4.05 15.36 17.94
C GLY A 2 -3.18 15.54 16.70
N SER A 3 -2.56 14.45 16.25
CA SER A 3 -1.79 14.44 15.02
C SER A 3 -2.72 14.73 13.84
N LEU A 4 -2.25 15.43 12.81
CA LEU A 4 -2.97 15.67 11.55
C LEU A 4 -3.60 14.37 10.98
N GLY A 5 -3.02 13.21 11.26
CA GLY A 5 -3.57 11.92 10.86
C GLY A 5 -4.80 11.47 11.65
N GLU A 6 -4.95 11.82 12.93
CA GLU A 6 -6.11 11.42 13.76
C GLU A 6 -7.35 12.28 13.47
N THR A 7 -7.16 13.59 13.31
CA THR A 7 -8.25 14.51 12.93
C THR A 7 -8.68 14.36 11.47
N SER A 8 -7.73 14.06 10.56
CA SER A 8 -8.04 13.89 9.13
C SER A 8 -8.37 12.44 8.76
N ALA A 9 -8.16 11.45 9.64
CA ALA A 9 -8.46 10.04 9.35
C ALA A 9 -9.92 9.82 8.93
N GLY A 10 -10.87 10.49 9.60
CA GLY A 10 -12.28 10.40 9.26
C GLY A 10 -12.58 10.91 7.85
N LEU A 11 -12.01 12.05 7.47
CA LEU A 11 -12.12 12.63 6.13
C LEU A 11 -11.44 11.75 5.06
N LEU A 12 -10.27 11.19 5.35
CA LEU A 12 -9.53 10.32 4.43
C LEU A 12 -10.24 8.98 4.22
N LEU A 13 -10.82 8.41 5.28
CA LEU A 13 -11.68 7.21 5.16
C LEU A 13 -12.95 7.52 4.37
N LEU A 14 -13.62 8.63 4.66
CA LEU A 14 -14.81 9.06 3.92
C LEU A 14 -14.47 9.25 2.43
N LEU A 15 -13.35 9.90 2.12
CA LEU A 15 -12.91 10.18 0.76
C LEU A 15 -12.47 8.89 0.04
N GLY A 16 -11.82 7.96 0.75
CA GLY A 16 -11.54 6.61 0.25
C GLY A 16 -12.81 5.82 -0.07
N ILE A 17 -13.84 5.90 0.77
CA ILE A 17 -15.15 5.27 0.53
C ILE A 17 -15.85 5.91 -0.67
N VAL A 18 -15.92 7.24 -0.73
CA VAL A 18 -16.54 7.98 -1.84
C VAL A 18 -15.90 7.60 -3.17
N MET A 19 -14.58 7.52 -3.22
CA MET A 19 -13.88 7.19 -4.45
C MET A 19 -13.93 5.69 -4.80
N ALA A 20 -13.98 4.80 -3.81
CA ALA A 20 -14.28 3.37 -4.03
C ALA A 20 -15.67 3.17 -4.63
N VAL A 21 -16.68 3.90 -4.14
CA VAL A 21 -18.06 3.86 -4.66
C VAL A 21 -18.12 4.35 -6.11
N ARG A 22 -17.34 5.37 -6.45
CA ARG A 22 -17.29 5.89 -7.83
C ARG A 22 -16.44 5.04 -8.79
N ARG A 23 -15.83 3.94 -8.34
CA ARG A 23 -14.97 3.04 -9.13
C ARG A 23 -13.85 3.76 -9.92
N LEU A 24 -13.32 4.86 -9.38
CA LEU A 24 -12.21 5.55 -10.05
C LEU A 24 -10.87 4.77 -9.94
N PHE A 25 -10.77 3.80 -9.02
CA PHE A 25 -9.56 3.03 -8.77
C PHE A 25 -9.82 1.65 -8.14
N ASP A 26 -8.80 0.79 -8.19
CA ASP A 26 -8.80 -0.53 -7.55
C ASP A 26 -8.65 -0.42 -6.02
N TRP A 27 -9.78 -0.55 -5.31
CA TRP A 27 -9.85 -0.61 -3.84
C TRP A 27 -8.95 -1.69 -3.20
N ARG A 28 -8.47 -2.65 -4.00
CA ARG A 28 -7.55 -3.72 -3.58
C ARG A 28 -6.20 -3.16 -3.14
N ILE A 29 -5.70 -2.11 -3.80
CA ILE A 29 -4.39 -1.51 -3.52
C ILE A 29 -4.35 -0.86 -2.13
N PRO A 30 -5.24 0.10 -1.77
CA PRO A 30 -5.21 0.71 -0.45
C PRO A 30 -5.48 -0.32 0.65
N LEU A 31 -6.38 -1.28 0.41
CA LEU A 31 -6.65 -2.35 1.37
C LEU A 31 -5.42 -3.23 1.61
N ALA A 32 -4.70 -3.62 0.55
CA ALA A 32 -3.50 -4.41 0.64
C ALA A 32 -2.37 -3.68 1.39
N ILE A 33 -2.21 -2.38 1.18
CA ILE A 33 -1.24 -1.55 1.91
C ILE A 33 -1.58 -1.52 3.41
N LEU A 34 -2.82 -1.21 3.76
CA LEU A 34 -3.26 -1.16 5.17
C LEU A 34 -3.09 -2.51 5.86
N LEU A 35 -3.47 -3.60 5.19
CA LEU A 35 -3.36 -4.95 5.74
C LEU A 35 -1.89 -5.36 5.91
N ALA A 36 -1.03 -5.07 4.93
CA ALA A 36 0.39 -5.36 5.01
C ALA A 36 1.10 -4.56 6.11
N VAL A 37 0.79 -3.27 6.27
CA VAL A 37 1.34 -2.44 7.35
C VAL A 37 0.84 -2.92 8.72
N ALA A 38 -0.45 -3.24 8.85
CA ALA A 38 -1.02 -3.75 10.08
C ALA A 38 -0.40 -5.10 10.48
N ALA A 39 -0.28 -6.04 9.53
CA ALA A 39 0.27 -7.36 9.76
C ALA A 39 1.77 -7.31 10.04
N PHE A 40 2.55 -6.64 9.18
CA PHE A 40 4.01 -6.62 9.28
C PHE A 40 4.49 -5.68 10.40
N GLY A 41 3.87 -4.51 10.53
CA GLY A 41 4.13 -3.59 11.65
C GLY A 41 3.66 -4.17 12.99
N GLY A 42 2.52 -4.86 13.02
CA GLY A 42 2.03 -5.57 14.21
C GLY A 42 2.95 -6.71 14.62
N LEU A 43 3.42 -7.52 13.67
CA LEU A 43 4.36 -8.61 13.92
C LEU A 43 5.69 -8.08 14.50
N LEU A 44 6.24 -7.01 13.91
CA LEU A 44 7.46 -6.38 14.39
C LEU A 44 7.30 -5.70 15.75
N HIS A 45 6.10 -5.20 16.08
CA HIS A 45 5.79 -4.67 17.40
C HIS A 45 5.80 -5.76 18.48
N VAL A 46 5.29 -6.97 18.18
CA VAL A 46 5.34 -8.11 19.10
C VAL A 46 6.77 -8.62 19.28
N LEU A 47 7.58 -8.62 18.22
CA LEU A 47 8.97 -9.10 18.25
C LEU A 47 9.95 -8.10 18.89
N LEU A 48 9.80 -6.80 18.60
CA LEU A 48 10.68 -5.72 19.08
C LEU A 48 9.85 -4.55 19.64
N PRO A 49 9.27 -4.69 20.84
CA PRO A 49 8.45 -3.63 21.45
C PRO A 49 9.24 -2.35 21.77
N ALA A 50 10.57 -2.44 21.96
CA ALA A 50 11.42 -1.30 22.31
C ALA A 50 11.76 -0.38 21.12
N ARG A 51 11.57 -0.83 19.87
CA ARG A 51 11.90 -0.04 18.66
C ARG A 51 10.68 0.27 17.78
N CYS A 52 9.57 -0.43 17.99
CA CYS A 52 8.37 -0.29 17.17
C CYS A 52 7.27 0.47 17.92
N PRO A 53 6.81 1.63 17.40
CA PRO A 53 5.57 2.25 17.86
C PRO A 53 4.37 1.30 17.73
N SER A 54 3.26 1.59 18.42
CA SER A 54 2.05 0.80 18.27
C SER A 54 1.61 0.76 16.79
N PRO A 55 1.12 -0.40 16.28
CA PRO A 55 0.74 -0.53 14.88
C PRO A 55 -0.33 0.49 14.46
N LEU A 56 -1.23 0.86 15.38
CA LEU A 56 -2.18 1.95 15.17
C LEU A 56 -1.48 3.29 14.98
N PHE A 57 -0.47 3.62 15.78
CA PHE A 57 0.31 4.84 15.56
C PHE A 57 1.02 4.80 14.21
N LEU A 58 1.53 3.64 13.78
CA LEU A 58 2.18 3.50 12.47
C LEU A 58 1.21 3.70 11.29
N LEU A 59 -0.04 3.23 11.45
CA LEU A 59 -1.15 3.40 10.49
C LEU A 59 -1.65 4.84 10.40
N PHE A 60 -1.78 5.52 11.55
CA PHE A 60 -2.35 6.86 11.65
C PHE A 60 -1.30 7.99 11.64
N SER A 61 -0.01 7.68 11.73
CA SER A 61 1.08 8.68 11.73
C SER A 61 1.77 8.82 10.37
N GLY A 62 2.20 10.04 10.04
CA GLY A 62 3.08 10.38 8.90
C GLY A 62 2.50 10.15 7.50
N GLY A 63 1.22 10.46 7.28
CA GLY A 63 0.65 10.51 5.93
C GLY A 63 0.44 9.17 5.23
N LEU A 64 0.57 8.02 5.93
CA LEU A 64 0.33 6.69 5.34
C LEU A 64 -1.06 6.59 4.71
N LEU A 65 -2.09 7.01 5.45
CA LEU A 65 -3.48 6.95 4.97
C LEU A 65 -3.67 7.83 3.72
N LEU A 66 -3.00 8.97 3.65
CA LEU A 66 -3.02 9.87 2.49
C LEU A 66 -2.25 9.26 1.32
N GLY A 67 -1.05 8.71 1.55
CA GLY A 67 -0.27 8.03 0.52
C GLY A 67 -0.96 6.77 -0.02
N ALA A 68 -1.59 5.98 0.84
CA ALA A 68 -2.29 4.75 0.46
C ALA A 68 -3.55 5.01 -0.37
N VAL A 69 -4.30 6.08 -0.07
CA VAL A 69 -5.60 6.37 -0.70
C VAL A 69 -5.49 7.34 -1.89
N PHE A 70 -4.46 8.20 -1.95
CA PHE A 70 -4.34 9.22 -3.01
C PHE A 70 -3.13 9.02 -3.92
N MET A 71 -1.97 8.60 -3.38
CA MET A 71 -0.75 8.46 -4.18
C MET A 71 -0.59 7.05 -4.77
N ALA A 72 -0.85 6.01 -3.97
CA ALA A 72 -0.68 4.63 -4.40
C ALA A 72 -1.74 4.15 -5.39
N THR A 73 -2.87 4.86 -5.47
CA THR A 73 -3.99 4.57 -6.38
C THR A 73 -3.93 5.36 -7.69
N ASP A 74 -2.77 5.93 -8.04
CA ASP A 74 -2.58 6.61 -9.32
C ASP A 74 -2.74 5.59 -10.48
N PRO A 75 -3.68 5.82 -11.42
CA PRO A 75 -4.01 4.86 -12.48
C PRO A 75 -2.92 4.70 -13.54
N VAL A 76 -1.95 5.60 -13.63
CA VAL A 76 -0.88 5.56 -14.63
C VAL A 76 0.26 4.63 -14.18
N THR A 77 0.49 4.57 -12.88
CA THR A 77 1.63 3.83 -12.30
C THR A 77 1.25 2.52 -11.65
N SER A 78 -0.04 2.28 -11.38
CA SER A 78 -0.52 1.05 -10.74
C SER A 78 -0.59 -0.15 -11.71
N PRO A 79 -0.39 -1.40 -11.24
CA PRO A 79 -0.54 -2.59 -12.08
C PRO A 79 -2.00 -2.81 -12.49
N VAL A 80 -2.22 -3.16 -13.76
CA VAL A 80 -3.55 -3.39 -14.35
C VAL A 80 -4.18 -4.73 -13.98
N THR A 81 -3.39 -5.67 -13.46
CA THR A 81 -3.88 -7.00 -13.10
C THR A 81 -4.35 -7.08 -11.63
N PRO A 82 -5.47 -7.77 -11.34
CA PRO A 82 -6.01 -7.84 -9.98
C PRO A 82 -5.12 -8.60 -8.99
N ARG A 83 -4.26 -9.51 -9.49
CA ARG A 83 -3.24 -10.19 -8.68
C ARG A 83 -2.03 -9.28 -8.45
N GLY A 84 -1.63 -8.51 -9.46
CA GLY A 84 -0.55 -7.53 -9.37
C GLY A 84 -0.86 -6.45 -8.34
N ALA A 85 -2.12 -5.99 -8.27
CA ALA A 85 -2.57 -5.00 -7.27
C ALA A 85 -2.33 -5.44 -5.82
N TRP A 86 -2.54 -6.72 -5.49
CA TRP A 86 -2.28 -7.25 -4.15
C TRP A 86 -0.78 -7.32 -3.83
N VAL A 87 0.02 -7.80 -4.78
CA VAL A 87 1.49 -7.88 -4.62
C VAL A 87 2.10 -6.48 -4.49
N PHE A 88 1.60 -5.53 -5.29
CA PHE A 88 2.02 -4.14 -5.27
C PHE A 88 1.70 -3.45 -3.95
N GLY A 89 0.45 -3.55 -3.48
CA GLY A 89 0.07 -2.96 -2.20
C GLY A 89 0.79 -3.61 -1.00
N ALA A 90 0.98 -4.94 -1.03
CA ALA A 90 1.75 -5.63 -0.01
C ALA A 90 3.23 -5.18 0.00
N GLY A 91 3.84 -5.03 -1.18
CA GLY A 91 5.20 -4.53 -1.34
C GLY A 91 5.37 -3.13 -0.75
N ILE A 92 4.48 -2.20 -1.09
CA ILE A 92 4.49 -0.84 -0.51
C ILE A 92 4.39 -0.92 1.02
N GLY A 93 3.43 -1.69 1.56
CA GLY A 93 3.24 -1.78 3.01
C GLY A 93 4.48 -2.29 3.76
N VAL A 94 5.14 -3.31 3.23
CA VAL A 94 6.39 -3.84 3.80
C VAL A 94 7.51 -2.81 3.71
N LEU A 95 7.71 -2.19 2.55
CA LEU A 95 8.73 -1.16 2.36
C LEU A 95 8.52 0.02 3.29
N VAL A 96 7.28 0.47 3.50
CA VAL A 96 7.00 1.58 4.42
C VAL A 96 7.42 1.23 5.84
N VAL A 97 7.07 0.04 6.32
CA VAL A 97 7.44 -0.40 7.67
C VAL A 97 8.96 -0.48 7.81
N LEU A 98 9.65 -1.03 6.80
CA LEU A 98 11.11 -1.08 6.78
C LEU A 98 11.74 0.32 6.79
N ILE A 99 11.32 1.21 5.89
CA ILE A 99 11.88 2.57 5.79
C ILE A 99 11.61 3.37 7.07
N ARG A 100 10.45 3.18 7.70
CA ARG A 100 10.14 3.89 8.96
C ARG A 100 10.95 3.38 10.14
N LEU A 101 11.09 2.06 10.28
CA LEU A 101 11.81 1.47 11.41
C LEU A 101 13.33 1.64 11.30
N PHE A 102 13.87 1.49 10.09
CA PHE A 102 15.32 1.56 9.87
C PHE A 102 15.81 2.94 9.40
N GLY A 103 14.96 3.70 8.70
CA GLY A 103 15.32 5.02 8.18
C GLY A 103 14.92 6.18 9.08
N GLY A 104 13.94 6.01 9.98
CA GLY A 104 13.51 7.08 10.88
C GLY A 104 12.80 8.27 10.19
N LEU A 105 12.54 8.18 8.88
CA LEU A 105 11.81 9.21 8.13
C LEU A 105 10.29 8.95 8.16
N PRO A 106 9.48 9.83 8.76
CA PRO A 106 8.03 9.72 8.72
C PRO A 106 7.46 9.81 7.29
N GLU A 107 8.18 10.47 6.37
CA GLU A 107 7.88 10.60 4.93
C GLU A 107 8.18 9.33 4.09
N GLY A 108 8.57 8.22 4.73
CA GLY A 108 8.96 6.98 4.04
C GLY A 108 7.92 6.38 3.07
N VAL A 109 6.68 6.85 3.15
CA VAL A 109 5.55 6.41 2.30
C VAL A 109 5.78 6.74 0.83
N MET A 110 6.22 7.96 0.52
CA MET A 110 6.42 8.39 -0.87
C MET A 110 7.56 7.61 -1.53
N TYR A 111 8.66 7.37 -0.79
CA TYR A 111 9.79 6.58 -1.30
C TYR A 111 9.41 5.13 -1.55
N ALA A 112 8.60 4.52 -0.67
CA ALA A 112 8.09 3.17 -0.87
C ALA A 112 7.22 3.06 -2.13
N ILE A 113 6.34 4.05 -2.36
CA ILE A 113 5.48 4.10 -3.55
C ILE A 113 6.34 4.25 -4.81
N LEU A 114 7.30 5.18 -4.83
CA LEU A 114 8.19 5.36 -5.99
C LEU A 114 9.00 4.10 -6.32
N LEU A 115 9.54 3.42 -5.30
CA LEU A 115 10.29 2.18 -5.51
C LEU A 115 9.38 1.07 -6.05
N MET A 116 8.16 0.95 -5.53
CA MET A 116 7.23 -0.06 -6.00
C MET A 116 6.72 0.26 -7.41
N ASN A 117 6.50 1.54 -7.75
CA ASN A 117 6.12 1.98 -9.10
C ASN A 117 7.18 1.56 -10.13
N ALA A 118 8.47 1.67 -9.80
CA ALA A 118 9.54 1.19 -10.66
C ALA A 118 9.51 -0.34 -10.86
N MET A 119 8.94 -1.08 -9.90
CA MET A 119 8.77 -2.54 -9.96
C MET A 119 7.47 -2.99 -10.64
N VAL A 120 6.53 -2.09 -10.91
CA VAL A 120 5.25 -2.41 -11.58
C VAL A 120 5.41 -3.13 -12.91
N PRO A 121 6.29 -2.74 -13.86
CA PRO A 121 6.43 -3.50 -15.12
C PRO A 121 6.93 -4.93 -14.89
N HIS A 122 7.66 -5.19 -13.81
CA HIS A 122 8.08 -6.55 -13.44
C HIS A 122 6.94 -7.34 -12.81
N VAL A 123 6.18 -6.72 -11.90
CA VAL A 123 4.98 -7.32 -11.31
C VAL A 123 4.00 -7.69 -12.42
N ASP A 124 3.72 -6.77 -13.35
CA ASP A 124 2.74 -7.00 -14.40
C ASP A 124 3.15 -8.14 -15.33
N ARG A 125 4.44 -8.24 -15.73
CA ARG A 125 4.96 -9.39 -16.48
C ARG A 125 4.77 -10.72 -15.77
N TRP A 126 4.87 -10.75 -14.43
CA TRP A 126 4.67 -11.97 -13.64
C TRP A 126 3.20 -12.31 -13.43
N THR A 127 2.34 -11.31 -13.34
CA THR A 127 0.89 -11.51 -13.15
C THR A 127 0.08 -11.52 -14.44
N GLN A 128 0.72 -11.29 -15.59
CA GLN A 128 0.07 -11.27 -16.90
C GLN A 128 -0.63 -12.62 -17.13
N PRO A 129 -1.96 -12.65 -17.34
CA PRO A 129 -2.66 -13.88 -17.63
C PRO A 129 -2.11 -14.47 -18.92
N ARG A 130 -1.85 -15.79 -18.92
CA ARG A 130 -1.37 -16.49 -20.11
C ARG A 130 -2.33 -16.20 -21.27
N PRO A 131 -1.85 -15.75 -22.44
CA PRO A 131 -2.72 -15.52 -23.59
C PRO A 131 -3.54 -16.77 -23.88
N PHE A 132 -4.86 -16.65 -23.79
CA PHE A 132 -5.76 -17.69 -24.24
C PHE A 132 -5.62 -17.77 -25.75
N GLY A 133 -5.00 -18.85 -26.26
CA GLY A 133 -4.70 -18.94 -27.69
C GLY A 133 -3.54 -19.84 -28.11
N ARG A 134 -2.80 -20.50 -27.20
CA ARG A 134 -2.11 -21.74 -27.62
C ARG A 134 -3.17 -22.80 -27.82
N GLY A 135 -3.72 -22.82 -29.03
CA GLY A 135 -4.47 -23.94 -29.55
C GLY A 135 -3.74 -25.22 -29.20
N ARG A 136 -4.52 -26.20 -28.77
CA ARG A 136 -4.13 -27.60 -28.71
C ARG A 136 -3.64 -27.96 -30.11
N ALA A 137 -2.35 -27.78 -30.38
CA ALA A 137 -1.73 -28.23 -31.60
C ALA A 137 -1.63 -29.74 -31.45
N ALA A 138 -2.55 -30.41 -32.13
CA ALA A 138 -2.61 -31.83 -32.49
C ALA A 138 -2.12 -32.83 -31.43
#